data_AF-A0A917ZU80-F1
#
_entry.id   AF-A0A917ZU80-F1
#
_cell.length_a   1.000
_cell.length_b   1.000
_cell.length_c   1.000
_cell.angle_alpha   90.00
_cell.angle_beta   90.00
_cell.angle_gamma   90.00
#
_symmetry.space_group_name_H-M   'P 1'
#
loop_
_entity.id
_entity.type
_entity.pdbx_description
1 polymer ?
#
loop_
_entity_poly.entity_id
_entity_poly.type
_entity_poly.pdbx_seq_one_letter_code
_entity_poly.pdbx_strand_id
1 'polypeptide(L)' 'MHDSMTHVALLLLALTTAALVAAMIGTAAGCLARIDGATLPSAIHRGAVTFGATLTLLLGVLSLMGSLLR' A
#
# COMPACT_ATOMS: atom_id res chain seq x y z
N MET A 1 -0.11 25.30 -17.01
CA MET A 1 0.89 24.23 -17.18
C MET A 1 1.54 23.83 -15.86
N HIS A 2 1.89 24.80 -14.98
CA HIS A 2 2.43 24.51 -13.64
C HIS A 2 1.46 23.68 -12.77
N ASP A 3 0.16 23.98 -12.81
CA ASP A 3 -0.86 23.31 -11.99
C ASP A 3 -1.09 21.83 -12.35
N SER A 4 -0.91 21.47 -13.63
CA SER A 4 -0.99 20.06 -14.03
C SER A 4 0.22 19.25 -13.55
N MET A 5 1.41 19.88 -13.54
CA MET A 5 2.64 19.22 -13.08
C MET A 5 2.62 19.01 -11.57
N THR A 6 2.12 19.98 -10.80
CA THR A 6 1.95 19.83 -9.34
C THR A 6 0.93 18.75 -9.02
N HIS A 7 -0.20 18.68 -9.74
CA HIS A 7 -1.20 17.63 -9.53
C HIS A 7 -0.64 16.22 -9.78
N VAL A 8 0.10 16.02 -10.88
CA VAL A 8 0.76 14.74 -11.17
C VAL A 8 1.81 14.39 -10.11
N ALA A 9 2.61 15.36 -9.68
CA ALA A 9 3.62 15.14 -8.64
C ALA A 9 2.99 14.72 -7.30
N LEU A 10 1.86 15.33 -6.90
CA LEU A 10 1.13 14.96 -5.69
C LEU A 10 0.54 13.55 -5.78
N LEU A 11 0.00 13.15 -6.93
CA LEU A 11 -0.50 11.79 -7.14
C LEU A 11 0.61 10.74 -7.05
N LEU A 12 1.78 11.02 -7.65
CA LEU A 12 2.94 10.14 -7.55
C LEU A 12 3.44 10.03 -6.11
N LEU A 13 3.52 11.16 -5.39
CA LEU A 13 3.91 11.16 -3.99
C LEU A 13 2.95 10.33 -3.14
N ALA A 14 1.65 10.54 -3.30
CA ALA A 14 0.61 9.79 -2.59
C ALA A 14 0.69 8.28 -2.88
N LEU A 15 0.91 7.91 -4.15
CA LEU A 15 1.10 6.53 -4.57
C LEU A 15 2.35 5.89 -3.94
N THR A 16 3.48 6.60 -3.93
CA THR A 16 4.71 6.12 -3.30
C THR A 16 4.52 5.95 -1.80
N THR A 17 3.89 6.91 -1.11
CA THR A 17 3.58 6.79 0.31
C THR A 17 2.67 5.61 0.59
N ALA A 18 1.62 5.40 -0.22
CA ALA A 18 0.73 4.25 -0.09
C ALA A 18 1.47 2.92 -0.25
N ALA A 19 2.37 2.81 -1.22
CA ALA A 19 3.19 1.62 -1.43
C ALA A 19 4.12 1.34 -0.24
N LEU A 20 4.75 2.37 0.32
CA LEU A 20 5.60 2.23 1.51
C LEU A 20 4.80 1.79 2.74
N VAL A 21 3.63 2.38 2.97
CA VAL A 21 2.74 1.99 4.08
C VAL A 21 2.29 0.54 3.93
N ALA A 22 1.84 0.14 2.73
CA ALA A 22 1.46 -1.23 2.46
C ALA A 22 2.63 -2.20 2.69
N ALA A 23 3.84 -1.84 2.27
CA ALA A 23 5.04 -2.66 2.47
C ALA A 23 5.35 -2.83 3.96
N MET A 24 5.29 -1.77 4.75
CA MET A 24 5.48 -1.82 6.22
C MET A 24 4.43 -2.71 6.90
N ILE A 25 3.17 -2.64 6.47
CA ILE A 25 2.09 -3.48 7.03
C ILE A 25 2.31 -4.95 6.65
N GLY A 26 2.68 -5.23 5.40
CA GLY A 26 2.97 -6.58 4.94
C GLY A 26 4.16 -7.22 5.66
N THR A 27 5.24 -6.47 5.86
CA THR A 27 6.42 -6.95 6.61
C THR A 27 6.08 -7.16 8.09
N ALA A 28 5.34 -6.25 8.71
CA ALA A 28 4.88 -6.39 10.10
C ALA A 28 3.99 -7.64 10.27
N ALA A 29 3.03 -7.87 9.37
CA ALA A 29 2.16 -9.03 9.41
C ALA A 29 2.92 -10.36 9.19
N GLY A 30 3.89 -10.36 8.26
CA GLY A 30 4.76 -11.52 8.05
C GLY A 30 5.68 -11.81 9.24
N CYS A 31 6.22 -10.76 9.87
CA CYS A 31 7.01 -10.86 11.10
C CYS A 31 6.16 -11.38 12.26
N LEU A 32 4.96 -10.84 12.45
CA LEU A 32 4.04 -11.30 13.48
C LEU A 32 3.68 -12.78 13.28
N ALA A 33 3.38 -13.19 12.04
CA ALA A 33 3.12 -14.59 11.72
C ALA A 33 4.32 -15.51 12.04
N ARG A 34 5.56 -15.02 11.89
CA ARG A 34 6.76 -15.77 12.31
C ARG A 34 6.81 -15.95 13.82
N ILE A 35 6.55 -14.86 14.55
CA ILE A 35 6.53 -14.84 16.02
C ILE A 35 5.42 -15.78 16.54
N ASP A 36 4.30 -15.86 15.83
CA ASP A 36 3.20 -16.80 16.10
C ASP A 36 3.53 -18.27 15.79
N GLY A 37 4.76 -18.58 15.37
CA GLY A 37 5.22 -19.93 15.07
C GLY A 37 4.83 -20.44 13.68
N ALA A 38 4.37 -19.58 12.76
CA ALA A 38 4.08 -20.00 11.39
C ALA A 38 5.36 -20.39 10.63
N THR A 39 5.22 -21.36 9.72
CA THR A 39 6.30 -21.76 8.82
C THR A 39 6.70 -20.61 7.88
N LEU A 40 7.95 -20.64 7.37
CA LEU A 40 8.47 -19.60 6.47
C LEU A 40 7.57 -19.31 5.26
N PRO A 41 7.04 -20.32 4.54
CA PRO A 41 6.11 -20.08 3.44
C PRO A 41 4.80 -19.43 3.91
N SER A 42 4.25 -19.85 5.05
CA SER A 42 2.99 -19.31 5.58
C SER A 42 3.13 -17.86 6.03
N ALA A 43 4.23 -17.51 6.69
CA ALA A 43 4.55 -16.15 7.10
C ALA A 43 4.70 -15.21 5.89
N ILE A 44 5.41 -15.66 4.84
CA ILE A 44 5.55 -14.89 3.58
C ILE A 44 4.18 -14.69 2.93
N HIS A 45 3.35 -15.73 2.85
CA HIS A 45 2.03 -15.62 2.23
C HIS A 45 1.11 -14.65 2.98
N ARG A 46 1.09 -14.69 4.32
CA ARG A 46 0.31 -13.73 5.13
C ARG A 46 0.80 -12.30 4.94
N GLY A 47 2.12 -12.09 4.90
CA GLY A 47 2.70 -10.77 4.60
C GLY A 47 2.35 -10.26 3.19
N ALA A 48 2.42 -11.13 2.18
CA ALA A 48 2.07 -10.78 0.81
C ALA A 48 0.58 -10.43 0.63
N VAL A 49 -0.31 -11.21 1.25
CA VAL A 49 -1.76 -10.95 1.20
C VAL A 49 -2.11 -9.65 1.91
N THR A 50 -1.53 -9.39 3.09
CA THR A 50 -1.78 -8.14 3.83
C THR A 50 -1.22 -6.91 3.11
N PHE A 51 -0.03 -7.02 2.49
CA PHE A 51 0.50 -6.00 1.58
C PHE A 51 -0.48 -5.71 0.43
N GLY A 52 -0.88 -6.76 -0.30
CA GLY A 52 -1.76 -6.63 -1.46
C GLY A 52 -3.10 -6.00 -1.09
N ALA A 53 -3.75 -6.50 -0.03
CA ALA A 53 -5.02 -5.97 0.45
C ALA A 53 -4.92 -4.48 0.84
N THR A 54 -3.86 -4.10 1.56
CA THR A 54 -3.67 -2.71 1.98
C THR A 54 -3.40 -1.81 0.78
N LEU A 55 -2.55 -2.24 -0.16
CA LEU A 55 -2.26 -1.47 -1.36
C LEU A 55 -3.51 -1.29 -2.22
N THR A 56 -4.29 -2.34 -2.44
CA THR A 56 -5.56 -2.27 -3.18
C THR A 56 -6.53 -1.29 -2.54
N LEU A 57 -6.66 -1.31 -1.21
CA LEU A 57 -7.52 -0.36 -0.48
C LEU A 57 -7.05 1.09 -0.70
N LEU A 58 -5.76 1.36 -0.53
CA LEU A 58 -5.18 2.69 -0.70
C LEU A 58 -5.32 3.21 -2.14
N LEU A 59 -5.12 2.34 -3.13
CA LEU A 59 -5.35 2.66 -4.53
C LEU A 59 -6.82 2.96 -4.82
N GLY A 60 -7.75 2.20 -4.23
CA GLY A 60 -9.18 2.46 -4.31
C GLY A 60 -9.54 3.84 -3.77
N VAL A 61 -9.01 4.20 -2.59
CA VAL A 61 -9.20 5.52 -1.99
C VAL A 61 -8.59 6.63 -2.85
N LEU A 62 -7.38 6.44 -3.37
CA LEU A 62 -6.71 7.42 -4.22
C LEU A 62 -7.48 7.63 -5.54
N SER A 63 -8.00 6.55 -6.14
CA SER A 63 -8.84 6.60 -7.34
C SER A 63 -10.16 7.33 -7.07
N LEU A 64 -10.80 7.05 -5.93
CA LEU A 64 -12.02 7.75 -5.49
C LEU A 64 -11.75 9.25 -5.29
N MET A 65 -10.67 9.60 -4.60
CA MET A 65 -10.30 10.99 -4.38
C MET A 65 -10.02 11.71 -5.70
N GLY A 66 -9.28 11.08 -6.61
CA GLY A 66 -8.99 11.63 -7.94
C GLY A 66 -10.21 11.74 -8.85
N SER A 67 -11.28 10.98 -8.59
CA SER A 67 -12.55 11.12 -9.32
C SER A 67 -13.47 12.18 -8.72
N LEU A 68 -13.42 12.42 -7.41
CA LEU A 68 -14.17 13.50 -6.75
C LEU A 68 -13.57 14.90 -6.97
N LEU A 69 -12.26 15.00 -7.24
CA LEU A 69 -11.57 16.28 -7.49
C LEU A 69 -11.59 16.74 -8.96
N ARG A 70 -12.17 15.94 -9.87
CA ARG A 70 -12.35 16.30 -11.29
C ARG A 70 -13.63 17.08 -11.51
#